data_AF-A0AA95GU02-F1
#
_entry.id   AF-A0AA95GU02-F1
#
_cell.length_a   1.000
_cell.length_b   1.000
_cell.length_c   1.000
_cell.angle_alpha   90.00
_cell.angle_beta   90.00
_cell.angle_gamma   90.00
#
_symmetry.space_group_name_H-M   'P 1'
#
loop_
_entity.id
_entity.type
_entity.pdbx_description
1 polymer ?
#
loop_
_entity_poly.entity_id
_entity_poly.type
_entity_poly.pdbx_seq_one_letter_code
_entity_poly.pdbx_strand_id
1 'polypeptide(L)' 'MKRIKYADYENDIVRLRNEGVSYANIALWLAENKKEMASVNGVRNFLLKLEIKEKSSK' A
#
# COMPACT_ATOMS: atom_id res chain seq x y z
N MET A 1 12.52 -8.63 -11.36
CA MET A 1 11.43 -8.23 -10.42
C MET A 1 10.66 -7.08 -11.05
N LYS A 2 9.40 -7.27 -11.47
CA LYS A 2 8.54 -6.17 -11.95
C LYS A 2 8.33 -5.20 -10.78
N ARG A 3 8.55 -3.90 -11.00
CA ARG A 3 8.15 -2.87 -10.03
C ARG A 3 6.62 -2.88 -9.95
N ILE A 4 6.09 -3.33 -8.82
CA ILE A 4 4.67 -3.19 -8.50
C ILE A 4 4.37 -1.70 -8.45
N LYS A 5 3.39 -1.28 -9.24
CA LYS A 5 2.86 0.09 -9.17
C LYS A 5 1.78 0.10 -8.10
N TYR A 6 2.18 0.21 -6.84
CA TYR A 6 1.26 0.37 -5.71
C TYR A 6 0.26 1.53 -5.93
N ALA A 7 0.61 2.50 -6.78
CA ALA A 7 -0.27 3.58 -7.24
C ALA A 7 -1.59 3.08 -7.85
N ASP A 8 -1.58 1.94 -8.56
CA ASP A 8 -2.80 1.39 -9.17
C ASP A 8 -3.79 0.85 -8.09
N TYR A 9 -3.30 0.66 -6.86
CA TYR A 9 -4.05 0.16 -5.71
C TYR A 9 -4.06 1.15 -4.54
N GLU A 10 -3.73 2.42 -4.79
CA GLU A 10 -3.57 3.45 -3.75
C GLU A 10 -4.80 3.56 -2.87
N ASN A 11 -5.97 3.73 -3.48
CA ASN A 11 -7.25 3.87 -2.77
C ASN A 11 -7.57 2.64 -1.92
N ASP A 12 -7.31 1.43 -2.42
CA ASP A 12 -7.55 0.20 -1.69
C ASP A 12 -6.60 0.07 -0.49
N ILE A 13 -5.32 0.36 -0.68
CA ILE A 13 -4.29 0.29 0.36
C ILE A 13 -4.56 1.33 1.47
N VAL A 14 -4.92 2.55 1.10
CA VAL A 14 -5.27 3.62 2.05
C VAL A 14 -6.55 3.29 2.80
N ARG A 15 -7.58 2.79 2.11
CA ARG A 15 -8.84 2.35 2.74
C ARG A 15 -8.58 1.25 3.78
N LEU A 16 -7.89 0.18 3.40
CA LEU A 16 -7.55 -0.91 4.33
C LEU A 16 -6.72 -0.40 5.51
N ARG A 17 -5.82 0.56 5.26
CA ARG A 17 -5.04 1.16 6.35
C ARG A 17 -5.92 1.95 7.33
N ASN A 18 -6.89 2.71 6.82
CA ASN A 18 -7.86 3.47 7.62
C ASN A 18 -8.83 2.56 8.38
N GLU A 19 -9.14 1.38 7.83
CA GLU A 19 -9.89 0.31 8.52
C GLU A 19 -9.07 -0.39 9.63
N GLY A 20 -7.81 0.01 9.85
CA GLY A 20 -6.95 -0.52 10.89
C GLY A 20 -6.21 -1.80 10.50
N VAL A 21 -6.25 -2.20 9.23
CA VAL A 21 -5.57 -3.41 8.74
C VAL A 21 -4.05 -3.25 8.87
N SER A 22 -3.38 -4.32 9.31
CA SER A 22 -1.93 -4.35 9.46
C SER A 22 -1.23 -4.38 8.08
N TYR A 23 0.01 -3.90 8.00
CA TYR A 23 0.77 -3.92 6.74
C TYR A 23 0.95 -5.33 6.16
N ALA A 24 1.06 -6.35 7.03
CA ALA A 24 1.14 -7.74 6.61
C ALA A 24 -0.17 -8.23 5.98
N ASN A 25 -1.31 -7.88 6.58
CA ASN A 25 -2.62 -8.26 6.05
C ASN A 25 -2.96 -7.49 4.77
N ILE A 26 -2.50 -6.24 4.61
CA ILE A 26 -2.61 -5.52 3.34
C ILE A 26 -1.78 -6.20 2.25
N ALA A 27 -0.57 -6.65 2.59
CA ALA A 27 0.28 -7.38 1.64
C ALA A 27 -0.36 -8.71 1.21
N LEU A 28 -0.95 -9.44 2.18
CA LEU A 28 -1.72 -10.66 1.90
C LEU A 28 -2.93 -10.36 1.01
N TRP A 29 -3.70 -9.32 1.33
CA TRP A 29 -4.87 -8.92 0.55
C TRP A 29 -4.52 -8.58 -0.90
N LEU A 30 -3.40 -7.89 -1.14
CA LEU A 30 -2.89 -7.60 -2.49
C LEU A 30 -2.55 -8.88 -3.26
N ALA A 31 -1.95 -9.87 -2.58
CA ALA A 31 -1.64 -11.15 -3.19
C ALA A 31 -2.91 -11.94 -3.54
N GLU A 32 -3.90 -11.96 -2.64
CA GLU A 32 -5.13 -12.73 -2.81
C GLU A 32 -6.11 -12.10 -3.80
N ASN A 33 -6.33 -10.79 -3.72
CA ASN A 33 -7.41 -10.10 -4.43
C ASN A 33 -6.93 -9.45 -5.74
N LYS A 34 -5.67 -9.01 -5.78
CA LYS A 34 -5.09 -8.32 -6.93
C LYS A 34 -4.06 -9.17 -7.68
N LYS A 35 -3.72 -10.36 -7.16
CA LYS A 35 -2.67 -11.26 -7.69
C LYS A 35 -1.30 -10.58 -7.74
N GLU A 36 -1.04 -9.69 -6.79
CA GLU A 36 0.18 -8.88 -6.72
C GLU A 36 0.96 -9.15 -5.44
N MET A 37 2.20 -9.63 -5.56
CA MET A 37 3.04 -9.96 -4.41
C MET A 37 3.66 -8.73 -3.78
N ALA A 38 3.00 -8.15 -2.78
CA ALA A 38 3.57 -7.07 -1.98
C ALA A 38 4.41 -7.60 -0.81
N SER A 39 5.49 -6.89 -0.48
CA SER A 39 6.19 -7.10 0.80
C SER A 39 5.65 -6.14 1.85
N VAL A 40 5.69 -6.56 3.12
CA VAL A 40 5.28 -5.71 4.26
C VAL A 40 6.00 -4.36 4.23
N ASN A 41 7.31 -4.38 3.97
CA ASN A 41 8.12 -3.17 3.88
C ASN A 41 7.76 -2.33 2.63
N GLY A 42 7.36 -2.97 1.54
CA GLY A 42 6.86 -2.29 0.34
C GLY A 42 5.59 -1.49 0.61
N VAL A 43 4.60 -2.12 1.29
CA VAL A 43 3.36 -1.46 1.70
C VAL A 43 3.65 -0.28 2.65
N ARG A 44 4.50 -0.50 3.66
CA ARG A 44 4.90 0.55 4.60
C ARG A 44 5.55 1.75 3.89
N ASN A 45 6.53 1.49 3.03
CA ASN A 45 7.24 2.53 2.30
C ASN A 45 6.32 3.30 1.35
N PHE A 46 5.35 2.62 0.75
CA PHE A 46 4.35 3.26 -0.10
C PHE A 46 3.47 4.24 0.70
N LEU A 47 2.90 3.78 1.82
CA LEU A 47 2.10 4.63 2.71
C LEU A 47 2.89 5.84 3.25
N LEU A 48 4.16 5.64 3.64
CA LEU A 48 5.04 6.73 4.06
C LEU A 48 5.25 7.77 2.96
N LYS A 49 5.44 7.33 1.71
CA LYS A 49 5.59 8.24 0.56
C LYS A 49 4.31 9.05 0.30
N LEU A 50 3.14 8.44 0.47
CA LEU A 50 1.87 9.14 0.34
C LEU A 50 1.73 10.22 1.41
N GLU A 51 2.01 9.90 2.67
CA GLU A 51 1.94 10.86 3.77
C GLU A 51 2.89 12.06 3.56
N ILE A 52 4.12 11.79 3.10
CA ILE A 52 5.09 12.85 2.77
C ILE A 52 4.56 13.73 1.64
N LYS A 53 3.99 13.12 0.60
CA LYS A 53 3.42 13.85 -0.56
C LYS A 53 2.26 14.74 -0.12
N GLU A 54 1.33 14.23 0.69
CA GLU A 54 0.21 15.01 1.23
C GLU A 54 0.68 16.17 2.10
N LYS A 55 1.69 15.93 2.97
CA LYS A 55 2.27 16.98 3.81
C LYS A 55 3.06 18.02 3.01
N SER A 56 3.69 17.64 1.90
CA SER A 56 4.42 18.56 1.03
C SER A 56 3.51 19.38 0.10
N SER A 57 2.25 18.97 -0.09
CA SER A 57 1.24 19.70 -0.87
C SER A 57 0.38 20.66 -0.03
N LYS A 58 0.64 20.73 1.29
CA LYS A 58 -0.01 21.64 2.24
C LYS A 58 0.91 22.80 2.60
#